data_AF-A0A6M1Y701-F1
#
_entry.id   AF-A0A6M1Y701-F1
#
_cell.length_a   1.000
_cell.length_b   1.000
_cell.length_c   1.000
_cell.angle_alpha   90.00
_cell.angle_beta   90.00
_cell.angle_gamma   90.00
#
_symmetry.space_group_name_H-M   'P 1'
#
loop_
_entity.id
_entity.type
_entity.pdbx_description
1 polymer ?
#
loop_
_entity_poly.entity_id
_entity_poly.type
_entity_poly.pdbx_seq_one_letter_code
_entity_poly.pdbx_strand_id
1 'polypeptide(L)'
;MFENLTDRLSRAGNALKGRGRITEDNIRDTLRQVRMALLEADVALPVVKDFIERTRSRALGAEVAKSLTPGQAFIKIIHDELVHTMGSANETLDLRAQPPAIVMLAGLQGVGKTTTAAKLARRLAEREKRKVMLVSADVYRPAAILQLERLATEVGAEFFPSDAGEDPVEIAERAVAAARRSMCDVLIVDTAGRLHVDDAMMSEARRIHDAVNPVETLFVVDSMAGQDAVNAARAFGEALELTGVILTKVDGDARGGVALSVRQVTGKPIKFVGAGEKTTALEPFHPERLASRILGMGDVVSLVEEVEQKVDRDQADRLARKLAKGQGFTLQDLRDQIRQMQEMGGLAGLLDKLPGNAMPGKLDSGMGEREMRKQAAVIDSMTPRERRHPAIVDGSRKRRIAGGAGVQVQEVNRVLKQHAQMQKMMKKFSKGGMAKMMRAMKGRLPPGFG
;
A
#
# COMPACT_ATOMS: atom_id res chain seq x y z
N MET A 1 -0.88 1.10 -14.57
CA MET A 1 0.23 1.72 -13.81
C MET A 1 1.59 1.16 -14.22
N PHE A 2 1.85 -0.15 -14.09
CA PHE A 2 3.07 -0.80 -14.64
C PHE A 2 2.86 -1.48 -15.99
N GLU A 3 1.66 -1.38 -16.59
CA GLU A 3 1.23 -2.19 -17.73
C GLU A 3 2.17 -2.14 -18.94
N ASN A 4 2.76 -0.99 -19.28
CA ASN A 4 3.71 -0.91 -20.39
C ASN A 4 5.03 -1.65 -20.10
N LEU A 5 5.52 -1.57 -18.86
CA LEU A 5 6.72 -2.27 -18.41
C LEU A 5 6.43 -3.78 -18.30
N THR A 6 5.32 -4.13 -17.66
CA THR A 6 4.80 -5.50 -17.57
C THR A 6 4.61 -6.14 -18.95
N ASP A 7 4.00 -5.44 -19.90
CA ASP A 7 3.75 -5.95 -21.25
C ASP A 7 5.04 -6.20 -22.00
N ARG A 8 6.01 -5.29 -21.91
CA ARG A 8 7.31 -5.45 -22.57
C ARG A 8 8.13 -6.57 -21.93
N LEU A 9 8.16 -6.66 -20.61
CA LEU A 9 8.83 -7.74 -19.87
C LEU A 9 8.16 -9.10 -20.12
N SER A 10 6.83 -9.12 -20.25
CA SER A 10 6.07 -10.33 -20.62
C SER A 10 6.36 -10.75 -22.06
N ARG A 11 6.44 -9.81 -23.01
CA ARG A 11 6.84 -10.09 -24.41
C ARG A 11 8.27 -10.63 -24.48
N ALA A 12 9.19 -10.04 -23.73
CA ALA A 12 10.57 -10.51 -23.58
C ALA A 12 10.65 -11.95 -23.04
N GLY A 13 9.90 -12.25 -21.97
CA GLY A 13 9.82 -13.61 -21.42
C GLY A 13 9.18 -14.62 -22.38
N ASN A 14 8.18 -14.20 -23.16
CA ASN A 14 7.55 -15.03 -24.19
C ASN A 14 8.48 -15.30 -25.38
N ALA A 15 9.35 -14.36 -25.76
CA ALA A 15 10.33 -14.56 -26.83
C ALA A 15 11.37 -15.66 -26.51
N LEU A 16 11.55 -15.97 -25.22
CA LEU A 16 12.42 -17.04 -24.74
C LEU A 16 11.70 -18.39 -24.57
N LYS A 17 10.37 -18.46 -24.74
CA LYS A 17 9.62 -19.73 -24.70
C LYS A 17 10.00 -20.61 -25.90
N GLY A 18 10.35 -21.86 -25.63
CA GLY A 18 10.71 -22.86 -26.64
C GLY A 18 12.21 -23.00 -26.92
N ARG A 19 13.08 -22.17 -26.32
CA ARG A 19 14.54 -22.37 -26.36
C ARG A 19 14.98 -23.25 -25.18
N GLY A 20 15.96 -24.14 -25.40
CA GLY A 20 16.43 -25.11 -24.38
C GLY A 20 17.46 -24.57 -23.39
N ARG A 21 18.15 -23.46 -23.72
CA ARG A 21 19.18 -22.82 -22.88
C ARG A 21 19.17 -21.29 -23.06
N ILE A 22 19.62 -20.60 -22.01
CA ILE A 22 19.91 -19.16 -22.04
C ILE A 22 21.30 -18.98 -22.69
N THR A 23 21.37 -18.16 -23.74
CA THR A 23 22.63 -17.80 -24.42
C THR A 23 22.68 -16.29 -24.60
N GLU A 24 23.89 -15.75 -24.82
CA GLU A 24 24.10 -14.30 -24.96
C GLU A 24 23.28 -13.69 -26.09
N ASP A 25 23.24 -14.35 -27.27
CA ASP A 25 22.42 -13.90 -28.39
C ASP A 25 20.92 -13.93 -28.10
N ASN A 26 20.45 -14.90 -27.31
CA ASN A 26 19.04 -15.06 -26.98
C ASN A 26 18.55 -13.98 -26.00
N ILE A 27 19.40 -13.54 -25.08
CA ILE A 27 19.03 -12.54 -24.06
C ILE A 27 19.34 -11.11 -24.49
N ARG A 28 20.17 -10.89 -25.52
CA ARG A 28 20.60 -9.55 -25.95
C ARG A 28 19.41 -8.64 -26.28
N ASP A 29 18.49 -9.11 -27.11
CA ASP A 29 17.35 -8.30 -27.55
C ASP A 29 16.37 -8.06 -26.39
N THR A 30 16.20 -9.06 -25.54
CA THR A 30 15.42 -8.96 -24.31
C THR A 30 16.00 -7.95 -23.32
N LEU A 31 17.31 -8.00 -23.03
CA LEU A 31 17.99 -7.02 -22.18
C LEU A 31 17.90 -5.61 -22.75
N ARG A 32 17.93 -5.46 -24.08
CA ARG A 32 17.69 -4.17 -24.73
C ARG A 32 16.27 -3.66 -24.48
N GLN A 33 15.26 -4.52 -24.54
CA GLN A 33 13.87 -4.15 -24.21
C GLN A 33 13.71 -3.78 -22.74
N VAL A 34 14.30 -4.56 -21.82
CA VAL A 34 14.33 -4.26 -20.37
C VAL A 34 14.97 -2.88 -20.14
N ARG A 35 16.12 -2.62 -20.77
CA ARG A 35 16.83 -1.34 -20.69
C ARG A 35 15.95 -0.17 -21.13
N MET A 36 15.30 -0.29 -22.28
CA MET A 36 14.40 0.75 -22.79
C MET A 36 13.22 0.97 -21.84
N ALA A 37 12.66 -0.10 -21.29
CA ALA A 37 11.51 0.00 -20.40
C ALA A 37 11.87 0.62 -19.03
N LEU A 38 13.07 0.38 -18.51
CA LEU A 38 13.58 1.06 -17.30
C LEU A 38 13.85 2.55 -17.55
N LEU A 39 14.39 2.92 -18.71
CA LEU A 39 14.59 4.33 -19.08
C LEU A 39 13.26 5.05 -19.31
N GLU A 40 12.30 4.40 -19.97
CA GLU A 40 10.92 4.89 -20.07
C GLU A 40 10.28 5.02 -18.69
N ALA A 41 10.69 4.24 -17.70
CA ALA A 41 10.25 4.34 -16.30
C ALA A 41 10.98 5.43 -15.48
N ASP A 42 11.72 6.32 -16.14
CA ASP A 42 12.52 7.39 -15.53
C ASP A 42 13.58 6.90 -14.53
N VAL A 43 14.04 5.65 -14.67
CA VAL A 43 15.20 5.14 -13.93
C VAL A 43 16.47 5.83 -14.42
N ALA A 44 17.31 6.28 -13.50
CA ALA A 44 18.57 6.94 -13.84
C ALA A 44 19.49 6.05 -14.69
N LEU A 45 20.05 6.62 -15.75
CA LEU A 45 20.89 5.90 -16.72
C LEU A 45 22.03 5.10 -16.08
N PRO A 46 22.79 5.60 -15.07
CA PRO A 46 23.81 4.80 -14.39
C PRO A 46 23.22 3.54 -13.75
N VAL A 47 22.07 3.67 -13.10
CA VAL A 47 21.36 2.57 -12.41
C VAL A 47 20.88 1.53 -13.41
N VAL A 48 20.36 1.98 -14.56
CA VAL A 48 19.96 1.08 -15.65
C VAL A 48 21.17 0.30 -16.21
N LYS A 49 22.31 0.97 -16.44
CA LYS A 49 23.53 0.32 -16.94
C LYS A 49 23.99 -0.77 -15.98
N ASP A 50 24.09 -0.44 -14.70
CA ASP A 50 24.54 -1.37 -13.66
C ASP A 50 23.57 -2.55 -13.51
N PHE A 51 22.26 -2.28 -13.52
CA PHE A 51 21.22 -3.30 -13.46
C PHE A 51 21.31 -4.30 -14.62
N ILE A 52 21.46 -3.80 -15.85
CA ILE A 52 21.54 -4.65 -17.05
C ILE A 52 22.81 -5.50 -17.03
N GLU A 53 23.93 -4.95 -16.58
CA GLU A 53 25.19 -5.69 -16.51
C GLU A 53 25.13 -6.83 -15.48
N ARG A 54 24.59 -6.55 -14.28
CA ARG A 54 24.38 -7.60 -13.26
C ARG A 54 23.39 -8.67 -13.73
N THR A 55 22.30 -8.25 -14.37
CA THR A 55 21.30 -9.16 -14.95
C THR A 55 21.93 -10.06 -16.03
N ARG A 56 22.75 -9.49 -16.92
CA ARG A 56 23.47 -10.23 -17.97
C ARG A 56 24.40 -11.27 -17.37
N SER A 57 25.26 -10.88 -16.44
CA SER A 57 26.22 -11.76 -15.78
C SER A 57 25.52 -12.94 -15.09
N ARG A 58 24.46 -12.67 -14.32
CA ARG A 58 23.65 -13.71 -13.66
C ARG A 58 22.93 -14.63 -14.65
N ALA A 59 22.43 -14.08 -15.77
CA ALA A 59 21.72 -14.88 -16.78
C ALA A 59 22.64 -15.84 -17.55
N LEU A 60 23.89 -15.46 -17.81
CA LEU A 60 24.87 -16.32 -18.49
C LEU A 60 25.42 -17.42 -17.58
N GLY A 61 25.50 -17.16 -16.26
CA GLY A 61 25.97 -18.13 -15.27
C GLY A 61 24.88 -19.03 -14.66
N ALA A 62 23.59 -18.78 -14.95
CA ALA A 62 22.49 -19.53 -14.35
C ALA A 62 22.27 -20.88 -15.04
N GLU A 63 22.48 -21.97 -14.31
CA GLU A 63 21.93 -23.27 -14.68
C GLU A 63 20.41 -23.25 -14.52
N VAL A 64 19.69 -23.55 -15.60
CA VAL A 64 18.22 -23.63 -15.57
C VAL A 64 17.84 -24.86 -14.75
N ALA A 65 17.26 -24.65 -13.57
CA ALA A 65 16.73 -25.74 -12.75
C ALA A 65 15.77 -26.60 -13.59
N LYS A 66 15.82 -27.93 -13.44
CA LYS A 66 15.06 -28.90 -14.27
C LYS A 66 13.54 -28.64 -14.34
N SER A 67 12.99 -27.86 -13.40
CA SER A 67 11.57 -27.54 -13.28
C SER A 67 11.13 -26.22 -13.94
N LEU A 68 12.06 -25.37 -14.40
CA LEU A 68 11.75 -24.05 -14.95
C LEU A 68 12.09 -23.97 -16.44
N THR A 69 11.22 -23.31 -17.20
CA THR A 69 11.57 -22.92 -18.58
C THR A 69 12.59 -21.77 -18.58
N PRO A 70 13.45 -21.64 -19.61
CA PRO A 70 14.42 -20.53 -19.67
C PRO A 70 13.80 -19.13 -19.56
N GLY A 71 12.59 -18.92 -20.11
CA GLY A 71 11.86 -17.67 -19.94
C GLY A 71 11.47 -17.39 -18.48
N GLN A 72 11.00 -18.41 -17.74
CA GLN A 72 10.68 -18.27 -16.31
C GLN A 72 11.93 -18.06 -15.45
N ALA A 73 13.02 -18.76 -15.75
CA ALA A 73 14.31 -18.55 -15.09
C ALA A 73 14.82 -17.12 -15.31
N PHE A 74 14.67 -16.59 -16.52
CA PHE A 74 15.07 -15.23 -16.84
C PHE A 74 14.19 -14.16 -16.16
N ILE A 75 12.87 -14.35 -16.12
CA ILE A 75 11.97 -13.46 -15.35
C ILE A 75 12.33 -13.48 -13.86
N LYS A 76 12.64 -14.66 -13.30
CA LYS A 76 13.10 -14.78 -11.92
C LYS A 76 14.40 -14.00 -11.68
N ILE A 77 15.37 -14.07 -12.59
CA ILE A 77 16.61 -13.31 -12.47
C ILE A 77 16.32 -11.80 -12.46
N ILE A 78 15.46 -11.31 -13.36
CA ILE A 78 15.05 -9.89 -13.36
C ILE A 78 14.35 -9.52 -12.04
N HIS A 79 13.42 -10.35 -11.58
CA HIS A 79 12.74 -10.16 -10.31
C HIS A 79 13.74 -10.02 -9.15
N ASP A 80 14.63 -10.99 -9.00
CA ASP A 80 15.62 -11.04 -7.92
C ASP A 80 16.58 -9.86 -8.00
N GLU A 81 16.93 -9.40 -9.20
CA GLU A 81 17.77 -8.22 -9.40
C GLU A 81 17.03 -6.91 -9.08
N LEU A 82 15.74 -6.82 -9.40
CA LEU A 82 14.89 -5.68 -9.02
C LEU A 82 14.79 -5.59 -7.50
N VAL A 83 14.52 -6.72 -6.83
CA VAL A 83 14.50 -6.80 -5.36
C VAL A 83 15.85 -6.38 -4.79
N HIS A 84 16.95 -6.96 -5.29
CA HIS A 84 18.28 -6.62 -4.82
C HIS A 84 18.60 -5.12 -4.95
N THR A 85 18.25 -4.51 -6.08
CA THR A 85 18.50 -3.08 -6.34
C THR A 85 17.63 -2.17 -5.46
N MET A 86 16.41 -2.58 -5.11
CA MET A 86 15.52 -1.80 -4.23
C MET A 86 15.78 -2.00 -2.74
N GLY A 87 16.45 -3.10 -2.36
CA GLY A 87 16.73 -3.48 -0.97
C GLY A 87 16.28 -4.91 -0.71
N SER A 88 17.10 -5.69 -0.02
CA SER A 88 16.86 -7.14 0.14
C SER A 88 15.86 -7.49 1.25
N ALA A 89 15.43 -6.52 2.07
CA ALA A 89 14.50 -6.71 3.17
C ALA A 89 13.64 -5.46 3.40
N ASN A 90 12.49 -5.64 4.05
CA ASN A 90 11.70 -4.54 4.60
C ASN A 90 12.36 -4.06 5.89
N GLU A 91 12.95 -2.86 5.85
CA GLU A 91 13.57 -2.23 7.01
C GLU A 91 12.59 -1.32 7.73
N THR A 92 12.37 -1.58 9.01
CA THR A 92 11.49 -0.78 9.87
C THR A 92 12.18 0.49 10.37
N LEU A 93 11.44 1.34 11.07
CA LEU A 93 12.06 2.42 11.85
C LEU A 93 12.83 1.82 13.03
N ASP A 94 14.04 2.32 13.25
CA ASP A 94 14.83 2.04 14.43
C ASP A 94 14.56 3.09 15.50
N LEU A 95 13.49 2.87 16.26
CA LEU A 95 13.09 3.72 17.37
C LEU A 95 13.72 3.28 18.70
N ARG A 96 14.78 2.48 18.67
CA ARG A 96 15.50 2.01 19.87
C ARG A 96 16.41 3.11 20.40
N ALA A 97 15.80 4.11 21.01
CA ALA A 97 16.50 5.21 21.64
C ALA A 97 15.84 5.57 22.98
N GLN A 98 16.54 6.39 23.77
CA GLN A 98 15.92 6.98 24.96
C GLN A 98 14.77 7.90 24.52
N PRO A 99 13.54 7.71 25.04
CA PRO A 99 12.43 8.57 24.68
C PRO A 99 12.70 10.06 24.98
N PRO A 100 12.24 10.98 24.10
CA PRO A 100 11.57 10.71 22.82
C PRO A 100 12.57 10.27 21.73
N ALA A 101 12.21 9.26 20.94
CA ALA A 101 12.89 8.96 19.68
C ALA A 101 12.56 10.07 18.66
N ILE A 102 13.58 10.77 18.18
CA ILE A 102 13.41 11.94 17.30
C ILE A 102 13.53 11.50 15.84
N VAL A 103 12.48 11.75 15.05
CA VAL A 103 12.43 11.48 13.61
C VAL A 103 12.37 12.82 12.87
N MET A 104 13.34 13.10 12.01
CA MET A 104 13.39 14.30 11.19
C MET A 104 13.00 13.98 9.75
N LEU A 105 12.05 14.73 9.18
CA LEU A 105 11.67 14.62 7.77
C LEU A 105 12.36 15.71 6.96
N ALA A 106 13.13 15.31 5.94
CA ALA A 106 13.80 16.20 5.00
C ALA A 106 13.41 15.87 3.54
N GLY A 107 13.55 16.83 2.64
CA GLY A 107 13.27 16.63 1.22
C GLY A 107 12.76 17.86 0.48
N LEU A 108 12.57 17.71 -0.83
CA LEU A 108 12.20 18.81 -1.72
C LEU A 108 10.84 19.44 -1.36
N GLN A 109 10.57 20.62 -1.89
CA GLN A 109 9.26 21.27 -1.76
C GLN A 109 8.17 20.46 -2.49
N GLY A 110 6.98 20.37 -1.90
CA GLY A 110 5.82 19.74 -2.56
C GLY A 110 5.84 18.21 -2.64
N VAL A 111 6.84 17.54 -2.06
CA VAL A 111 6.94 16.05 -2.04
C VAL A 111 6.05 15.37 -0.99
N GLY A 112 5.37 16.15 -0.15
CA GLY A 112 4.43 15.62 0.85
C GLY A 112 5.04 15.29 2.22
N LYS A 113 6.03 16.06 2.71
CA LYS A 113 6.61 15.89 4.05
C LYS A 113 5.57 16.04 5.17
N THR A 114 4.83 17.15 5.19
CA THR A 114 3.78 17.43 6.20
C THR A 114 2.71 16.35 6.25
N THR A 115 2.25 15.87 5.09
CA THR A 115 1.25 14.78 5.04
C THR A 115 1.86 13.44 5.45
N THR A 116 3.14 13.20 5.14
CA THR A 116 3.88 12.02 5.60
C THR A 116 4.09 12.02 7.11
N ALA A 117 4.37 13.18 7.73
CA ALA A 117 4.47 13.32 9.19
C ALA A 117 3.19 12.85 9.89
N ALA A 118 2.04 13.33 9.42
CA ALA A 118 0.74 12.96 9.97
C ALA A 118 0.41 11.47 9.79
N LYS A 119 0.66 10.92 8.59
CA LYS A 119 0.47 9.50 8.31
C LYS A 119 1.37 8.62 9.19
N LEU A 120 2.63 9.03 9.37
CA LEU A 120 3.58 8.31 10.19
C LEU A 120 3.17 8.35 11.67
N ALA A 121 2.77 9.51 12.18
CA ALA A 121 2.25 9.65 13.54
C ALA A 121 1.05 8.74 13.78
N ARG A 122 0.08 8.73 12.87
CA ARG A 122 -1.08 7.83 12.92
C ARG A 122 -0.67 6.37 13.00
N ARG A 123 0.24 5.95 12.12
CA ARG A 123 0.72 4.56 12.05
C ARG A 123 1.40 4.15 13.37
N LEU A 124 2.29 4.98 13.90
CA LEU A 124 2.99 4.73 15.16
C LEU A 124 2.01 4.65 16.34
N ALA A 125 1.02 5.53 16.39
CA ALA A 125 -0.01 5.51 17.42
C ALA A 125 -0.94 4.29 17.32
N GLU A 126 -1.42 3.94 16.13
CA GLU A 126 -2.38 2.85 15.94
C GLU A 126 -1.73 1.46 16.03
N ARG A 127 -0.56 1.28 15.39
CA ARG A 127 0.09 -0.03 15.21
C ARG A 127 1.12 -0.34 16.29
N GLU A 128 1.91 0.66 16.68
CA GLU A 128 3.01 0.49 17.65
C GLU A 128 2.64 1.02 19.04
N LYS A 129 1.43 1.55 19.21
CA LYS A 129 0.88 2.09 20.47
C LYS A 129 1.79 3.14 21.11
N ARG A 130 2.46 3.94 20.28
CA ARG A 130 3.35 5.02 20.71
C ARG A 130 2.61 6.34 20.88
N LYS A 131 2.99 7.11 21.89
CA LYS A 131 2.56 8.50 22.06
C LYS A 131 3.44 9.41 21.19
N VAL A 132 2.86 10.02 20.17
CA VAL A 132 3.58 10.81 19.17
C VAL A 132 3.30 12.30 19.32
N MET A 133 4.35 13.12 19.22
CA MET A 133 4.26 14.57 19.09
C MET A 133 4.76 15.00 17.70
N LEU A 134 4.09 15.97 17.10
CA LEU A 134 4.45 16.61 15.83
C LEU A 134 4.90 18.06 16.07
N VAL A 135 5.92 18.50 15.34
CA VAL A 135 6.32 19.91 15.28
C VAL A 135 6.62 20.32 13.83
N SER A 136 6.23 21.53 13.46
CA SER A 136 6.56 22.13 12.17
C SER A 136 7.74 23.08 12.34
N ALA A 137 8.86 22.76 11.71
CA ALA A 137 10.00 23.66 11.52
C ALA A 137 9.95 24.37 10.15
N ASP A 138 8.85 24.22 9.38
CA ASP A 138 8.59 24.99 8.15
C ASP A 138 7.97 26.34 8.49
N VAL A 139 8.82 27.33 8.78
CA VAL A 139 8.43 28.72 9.07
C VAL A 139 8.22 29.57 7.80
N TYR A 140 8.68 29.07 6.65
CA TYR A 140 8.70 29.84 5.40
C TYR A 140 7.41 29.68 4.61
N ARG A 141 6.81 28.49 4.62
CA ARG A 141 5.63 28.20 3.82
C ARG A 141 4.36 28.72 4.53
N PRO A 142 3.53 29.54 3.86
CA PRO A 142 2.29 30.05 4.45
C PRO A 142 1.39 28.92 4.93
N ALA A 143 0.92 29.04 6.18
CA ALA A 143 0.04 28.09 6.85
C ALA A 143 0.58 26.64 6.95
N ALA A 144 1.89 26.40 6.80
CA ALA A 144 2.46 25.06 6.98
C ALA A 144 2.30 24.56 8.43
N ILE A 145 2.56 25.42 9.41
CA ILE A 145 2.35 25.15 10.83
C ILE A 145 0.87 24.79 11.11
N LEU A 146 -0.06 25.62 10.64
CA LEU A 146 -1.50 25.39 10.79
C LEU A 146 -1.98 24.13 10.04
N GLN A 147 -1.37 23.82 8.89
CA GLN A 147 -1.64 22.59 8.15
C GLN A 147 -1.25 21.37 8.99
N LEU A 148 -0.06 21.36 9.59
CA LEU A 148 0.39 20.26 10.43
C LEU A 148 -0.44 20.14 11.71
N GLU A 149 -0.80 21.25 12.35
CA GLU A 149 -1.67 21.28 13.54
C GLU A 149 -3.03 20.60 13.29
N ARG A 150 -3.68 20.93 12.16
CA ARG A 150 -4.95 20.32 11.77
C ARG A 150 -4.80 18.82 11.54
N LEU A 151 -3.74 18.42 10.84
CA LEU A 151 -3.45 17.02 10.59
C LEU A 151 -3.12 16.26 11.89
N ALA A 152 -2.38 16.86 12.81
CA ALA A 152 -2.08 16.29 14.13
C ALA A 152 -3.37 16.01 14.90
N THR A 153 -4.29 16.98 14.90
CA THR A 153 -5.60 16.84 15.52
C THR A 153 -6.42 15.72 14.86
N GLU A 154 -6.43 15.63 13.53
CA GLU A 154 -7.14 14.58 12.78
C GLU A 154 -6.65 13.17 13.15
N VAL A 155 -5.32 13.00 13.30
CA VAL A 155 -4.72 11.69 13.62
C VAL A 155 -4.59 11.42 15.12
N GLY A 156 -4.99 12.36 15.98
CA GLY A 156 -4.90 12.25 17.43
C GLY A 156 -3.48 12.31 17.99
N ALA A 157 -2.54 12.95 17.29
CA ALA A 157 -1.18 13.19 17.76
C ALA A 157 -1.08 14.51 18.55
N GLU A 158 -0.15 14.61 19.51
CA GLU A 158 0.14 15.89 20.15
C GLU A 158 0.83 16.83 19.15
N PHE A 159 0.53 18.12 19.23
CA PHE A 159 1.15 19.13 18.39
C PHE A 159 1.90 20.15 19.27
N PHE A 160 3.15 20.42 18.93
CA PHE A 160 3.92 21.49 19.56
C PHE A 160 3.69 22.81 18.79
N PRO A 161 3.16 23.85 19.45
CA PRO A 161 2.92 25.14 18.81
C PRO A 161 4.24 25.86 18.49
N SER A 162 4.28 26.48 17.32
CA SER A 162 5.41 27.28 16.82
C SER A 162 4.90 28.44 15.98
N ASP A 163 5.68 29.51 15.85
CA ASP A 163 5.34 30.68 15.04
C ASP A 163 6.28 30.88 13.85
N ALA A 164 5.76 31.50 12.77
CA ALA A 164 6.52 31.73 11.53
C ALA A 164 7.67 32.76 11.66
N GLY A 165 7.73 33.48 12.79
CA GLY A 165 8.79 34.46 13.07
C GLY A 165 9.96 33.91 13.90
N GLU A 166 9.89 32.65 14.32
CA GLU A 166 10.91 32.03 15.18
C GLU A 166 12.01 31.33 14.35
N ASP A 167 13.18 31.12 14.95
CA ASP A 167 14.23 30.33 14.32
C ASP A 167 13.86 28.83 14.33
N PRO A 168 13.95 28.12 13.18
CA PRO A 168 13.61 26.69 13.09
C PRO A 168 14.37 25.77 14.05
N VAL A 169 15.61 26.12 14.39
CA VAL A 169 16.44 25.34 15.33
C VAL A 169 15.88 25.49 16.75
N GLU A 170 15.58 26.72 17.16
CA GLU A 170 14.98 27.00 18.48
C GLU A 170 13.61 26.33 18.64
N ILE A 171 12.79 26.31 17.58
CA ILE A 171 11.51 25.56 17.56
C ILE A 171 11.77 24.08 17.83
N ALA A 172 12.71 23.47 17.11
CA ALA A 172 12.99 22.05 17.21
C ALA A 172 13.54 21.65 18.59
N GLU A 173 14.44 22.44 19.16
CA GLU A 173 14.98 22.23 20.52
C GLU A 173 13.89 22.33 21.60
N ARG A 174 13.02 23.36 21.52
CA ARG A 174 11.90 23.51 22.46
C ARG A 174 10.90 22.37 22.33
N ALA A 175 10.67 21.86 21.11
CA ALA A 175 9.81 20.70 20.88
C ALA A 175 10.40 19.42 21.49
N VAL A 176 11.73 19.20 21.40
CA VAL A 176 12.40 18.09 22.10
C VAL A 176 12.18 18.19 23.61
N ALA A 177 12.37 19.37 24.18
CA ALA A 177 12.15 19.59 25.61
C ALA A 177 10.67 19.37 26.01
N ALA A 178 9.72 19.80 25.17
CA ALA A 178 8.29 19.58 25.39
C ALA A 178 7.91 18.09 25.30
N ALA A 179 8.40 17.38 24.28
CA ALA A 179 8.17 15.94 24.13
C ALA A 179 8.70 15.13 25.32
N ARG A 180 9.85 15.52 25.89
CA ARG A 180 10.37 14.95 27.15
C ARG A 180 9.44 15.19 28.34
N ARG A 181 8.94 16.43 28.52
CA ARG A 181 8.01 16.77 29.61
C ARG A 181 6.65 16.08 29.48
N SER A 182 6.14 15.96 28.26
CA SER A 182 4.88 15.28 27.94
C SER A 182 4.99 13.76 27.93
N MET A 183 6.18 13.20 28.17
CA MET A 183 6.48 11.76 28.11
C MET A 183 6.05 11.14 26.78
N CYS A 184 6.31 11.83 25.67
CA CYS A 184 6.09 11.29 24.33
C CYS A 184 7.16 10.25 23.99
N ASP A 185 6.75 9.18 23.34
CA ASP A 185 7.66 8.15 22.85
C ASP A 185 8.44 8.62 21.63
N VAL A 186 7.77 9.36 20.74
CA VAL A 186 8.32 9.77 19.43
C VAL A 186 8.01 11.25 19.18
N LEU A 187 9.01 11.99 18.71
CA LEU A 187 8.85 13.34 18.17
C LEU A 187 9.14 13.30 16.67
N ILE A 188 8.21 13.78 15.85
CA ILE A 188 8.44 13.94 14.41
C ILE A 188 8.57 15.43 14.09
N VAL A 189 9.71 15.79 13.48
CA VAL A 189 10.05 17.14 13.05
C VAL A 189 9.81 17.26 11.53
N ASP A 190 8.78 18.02 11.13
CA ASP A 190 8.51 18.36 9.73
C ASP A 190 9.30 19.61 9.35
N THR A 191 10.30 19.47 8.47
CA THR A 191 11.12 20.61 8.03
C THR A 191 10.60 21.24 6.73
N ALA A 192 11.05 22.45 6.44
CA ALA A 192 10.72 23.13 5.20
C ALA A 192 11.09 22.34 3.94
N GLY A 193 10.33 22.56 2.87
CA GLY A 193 10.74 22.19 1.51
C GLY A 193 11.91 23.01 1.03
N ARG A 194 12.91 22.33 0.45
CA ARG A 194 14.16 22.98 0.05
C ARG A 194 14.56 22.55 -1.34
N LEU A 195 15.08 23.48 -2.12
CA LEU A 195 15.75 23.13 -3.35
C LEU A 195 17.15 22.63 -3.01
N HIS A 196 17.56 21.53 -3.64
CA HIS A 196 18.89 20.93 -3.43
C HIS A 196 20.05 21.82 -3.92
N VAL A 197 19.73 22.95 -4.56
CA VAL A 197 20.67 23.96 -5.05
C VAL A 197 20.80 25.17 -4.10
N ASP A 198 20.08 25.20 -2.98
CA ASP A 198 20.11 26.30 -2.01
C ASP A 198 20.98 25.95 -0.80
N ASP A 199 22.23 26.43 -0.81
CA ASP A 199 23.23 26.19 0.23
C ASP A 199 22.82 26.74 1.60
N ALA A 200 22.15 27.89 1.63
CA ALA A 200 21.71 28.53 2.87
C ALA A 200 20.62 27.70 3.54
N MET A 201 19.64 27.23 2.75
CA MET A 201 18.63 26.32 3.24
C MET A 201 19.28 25.00 3.66
N MET A 202 20.13 24.35 2.85
CA MET A 202 20.77 23.08 3.24
C MET A 202 21.55 23.18 4.56
N SER A 203 22.27 24.28 4.78
CA SER A 203 22.94 24.59 6.04
C SER A 203 21.97 24.59 7.23
N GLU A 204 20.77 25.16 7.09
CA GLU A 204 19.77 25.14 8.14
C GLU A 204 19.30 23.72 8.52
N ALA A 205 19.25 22.75 7.60
CA ALA A 205 18.77 21.40 7.95
C ALA A 205 19.84 20.75 8.78
N ARG A 206 21.10 21.00 8.43
CA ARG A 206 22.23 20.55 9.20
C ARG A 206 22.20 21.16 10.61
N ARG A 207 21.92 22.46 10.74
CA ARG A 207 21.75 23.10 12.05
C ARG A 207 20.63 22.44 12.87
N ILE A 208 19.45 22.21 12.27
CA ILE A 208 18.33 21.53 12.96
C ILE A 208 18.74 20.10 13.35
N HIS A 209 19.33 19.35 12.42
CA HIS A 209 19.78 17.98 12.63
C HIS A 209 20.79 17.87 13.76
N ASP A 210 21.81 18.74 13.76
CA ASP A 210 22.87 18.76 14.78
C ASP A 210 22.33 19.17 16.16
N ALA A 211 21.35 20.08 16.20
CA ALA A 211 20.72 20.53 17.44
C ALA A 211 19.83 19.47 18.09
N VAL A 212 19.06 18.72 17.29
CA VAL A 212 18.12 17.72 17.83
C VAL A 212 18.67 16.29 17.86
N ASN A 213 19.77 16.02 17.15
CA ASN A 213 20.41 14.71 17.03
C ASN A 213 19.39 13.57 16.77
N PRO A 214 18.70 13.58 15.62
CA PRO A 214 17.63 12.64 15.34
C PRO A 214 18.15 11.21 15.21
N VAL A 215 17.36 10.25 15.69
CA VAL A 215 17.69 8.81 15.54
C VAL A 215 17.33 8.31 14.14
N GLU A 216 16.39 8.99 13.49
CA GLU A 216 15.97 8.74 12.12
C GLU A 216 15.89 10.06 11.35
N THR A 217 16.65 10.15 10.26
CA THR A 217 16.56 11.24 9.28
C THR A 217 16.02 10.66 7.98
N LEU A 218 14.73 10.90 7.72
CA LEU A 218 14.01 10.30 6.60
C LEU A 218 13.91 11.29 5.44
N PHE A 219 14.44 10.88 4.29
CA PHE A 219 14.31 11.64 3.05
C PHE A 219 12.99 11.30 2.36
N VAL A 220 12.09 12.28 2.25
CA VAL A 220 10.80 12.14 1.58
C VAL A 220 10.94 12.58 0.13
N VAL A 221 10.54 11.71 -0.80
CA VAL A 221 10.69 11.96 -2.23
C VAL A 221 9.44 11.58 -3.01
N ASP A 222 9.10 12.42 -3.98
CA ASP A 222 7.99 12.18 -4.89
C ASP A 222 8.41 11.13 -5.93
N SER A 223 7.62 10.06 -6.04
CA SER A 223 7.87 8.99 -7.01
C SER A 223 7.68 9.42 -8.47
N MET A 224 7.10 10.60 -8.72
CA MET A 224 6.95 11.21 -10.05
C MET A 224 8.09 12.16 -10.43
N ALA A 225 9.01 12.50 -9.52
CA ALA A 225 10.04 13.51 -9.76
C ALA A 225 11.21 13.06 -10.67
N GLY A 226 11.22 11.82 -11.14
CA GLY A 226 12.18 11.33 -12.14
C GLY A 226 13.64 11.55 -11.74
N GLN A 227 14.40 12.24 -12.59
CA GLN A 227 15.84 12.50 -12.35
C GLN A 227 16.09 13.55 -11.26
N ASP A 228 15.17 14.49 -11.03
CA ASP A 228 15.34 15.51 -9.99
C ASP A 228 15.34 14.88 -8.60
N ALA A 229 14.59 13.79 -8.42
CA ALA A 229 14.64 12.97 -7.20
C ALA A 229 16.06 12.44 -6.92
N VAL A 230 16.80 12.06 -7.95
CA VAL A 230 18.15 11.49 -7.83
C VAL A 230 19.18 12.55 -7.44
N ASN A 231 19.13 13.71 -8.10
CA ASN A 231 20.02 14.83 -7.78
C ASN A 231 19.77 15.33 -6.36
N ALA A 232 18.50 15.46 -5.97
CA ALA A 232 18.13 15.83 -4.61
C ALA A 232 18.60 14.77 -3.60
N ALA A 233 18.36 13.48 -3.86
CA ALA A 233 18.78 12.41 -2.97
C ALA A 233 20.30 12.41 -2.74
N ARG A 234 21.10 12.72 -3.77
CA ARG A 234 22.55 12.90 -3.63
C ARG A 234 22.91 14.08 -2.74
N ALA A 235 22.38 15.27 -3.04
CA ALA A 235 22.67 16.48 -2.28
C ALA A 235 22.27 16.37 -0.80
N PHE A 236 21.09 15.79 -0.52
CA PHE A 236 20.64 15.55 0.85
C PHE A 236 21.44 14.44 1.55
N GLY A 237 21.86 13.40 0.83
CA GLY A 237 22.71 12.33 1.38
C GLY A 237 24.14 12.78 1.70
N GLU A 238 24.64 13.81 1.00
CA GLU A 238 25.94 14.43 1.29
C GLU A 238 25.87 15.42 2.45
N ALA A 239 24.74 16.14 2.58
CA ALA A 239 24.57 17.17 3.61
C ALA A 239 24.06 16.65 4.96
N LEU A 240 23.26 15.58 4.95
CA LEU A 240 22.62 15.00 6.13
C LEU A 240 22.88 13.50 6.20
N GLU A 241 23.04 12.98 7.42
CA GLU A 241 23.14 11.54 7.66
C GLU A 241 21.75 10.88 7.53
N LEU A 242 21.33 10.65 6.30
CA LEU A 242 20.06 9.99 6.03
C LEU A 242 20.07 8.56 6.57
N THR A 243 18.98 8.15 7.22
CA THR A 243 18.79 6.78 7.75
C THR A 243 17.78 5.98 6.94
N GLY A 244 16.92 6.65 6.18
CA GLY A 244 15.94 6.01 5.32
C GLY A 244 15.25 6.96 4.36
N VAL A 245 14.44 6.38 3.48
CA VAL A 245 13.69 7.07 2.44
C VAL A 245 12.21 6.74 2.54
N ILE A 246 11.34 7.72 2.29
CA ILE A 246 9.90 7.52 2.10
C ILE A 246 9.53 7.97 0.68
N LEU A 247 8.94 7.06 -0.10
CA LEU A 247 8.38 7.41 -1.41
C LEU A 247 6.94 7.88 -1.25
N THR A 248 6.56 8.97 -1.87
CA THR A 248 5.17 9.47 -1.87
C THR A 248 4.56 9.41 -3.27
N LYS A 249 3.24 9.57 -3.33
CA LYS A 249 2.45 9.59 -4.57
C LYS A 249 2.62 8.34 -5.43
N VAL A 250 2.84 7.19 -4.78
CA VAL A 250 3.01 5.90 -5.45
C VAL A 250 1.69 5.43 -6.09
N ASP A 251 0.57 6.07 -5.77
CA ASP A 251 -0.75 5.93 -6.38
C ASP A 251 -0.94 6.71 -7.70
N GLY A 252 -0.08 7.70 -8.00
CA GLY A 252 -0.10 8.45 -9.27
C GLY A 252 0.49 7.66 -10.43
N ASP A 253 0.64 8.22 -11.64
CA ASP A 253 1.31 7.53 -12.78
C ASP A 253 2.84 7.39 -12.59
N ALA A 254 3.28 7.07 -11.38
CA ALA A 254 4.65 6.89 -10.99
C ALA A 254 5.14 5.52 -11.48
N ARG A 255 6.16 5.54 -12.34
CA ARG A 255 6.68 4.36 -13.04
C ARG A 255 7.58 3.47 -12.17
N GLY A 256 7.64 3.71 -10.86
CA GLY A 256 8.44 2.96 -9.88
C GLY A 256 9.97 3.13 -10.01
N GLY A 257 10.47 3.78 -11.06
CA GLY A 257 11.90 3.90 -11.35
C GLY A 257 12.69 4.78 -10.37
N VAL A 258 12.01 5.71 -9.69
CA VAL A 258 12.61 6.54 -8.64
C VAL A 258 13.06 5.69 -7.46
N ALA A 259 12.33 4.62 -7.10
CA ALA A 259 12.69 3.72 -6.00
C ALA A 259 14.08 3.08 -6.22
N LEU A 260 14.29 2.53 -7.41
CA LEU A 260 15.56 1.93 -7.83
C LEU A 260 16.69 2.97 -7.80
N SER A 261 16.39 4.18 -8.27
CA SER A 261 17.42 5.20 -8.45
C SER A 261 17.87 5.84 -7.14
N VAL A 262 16.92 6.18 -6.26
CA VAL A 262 17.22 6.82 -4.97
C VAL A 262 17.96 5.86 -4.04
N ARG A 263 17.59 4.57 -3.99
CA ARG A 263 18.29 3.57 -3.18
C ARG A 263 19.74 3.39 -3.63
N GLN A 264 19.98 3.26 -4.94
CA GLN A 264 21.33 3.07 -5.49
C GLN A 264 22.23 4.28 -5.21
N VAL A 265 21.66 5.49 -5.23
CA VAL A 265 22.42 6.75 -5.06
C VAL A 265 22.69 7.07 -3.60
N THR A 266 21.70 6.89 -2.73
CA THR A 266 21.85 7.19 -1.29
C THR A 266 22.46 6.05 -0.50
N GLY A 267 22.32 4.81 -0.96
CA GLY A 267 22.64 3.62 -0.17
C GLY A 267 21.74 3.46 1.05
N LYS A 268 20.63 4.20 1.18
CA LYS A 268 19.73 4.19 2.35
C LYS A 268 18.41 3.49 2.06
N PRO A 269 17.86 2.73 3.03
CA PRO A 269 16.72 1.85 2.80
C PRO A 269 15.45 2.67 2.58
N ILE A 270 14.57 2.17 1.72
CA ILE A 270 13.22 2.72 1.60
C ILE A 270 12.38 2.05 2.68
N LYS A 271 11.83 2.83 3.61
CA LYS A 271 11.10 2.31 4.78
C LYS A 271 9.59 2.28 4.55
N PHE A 272 9.06 3.31 3.87
CA PHE A 272 7.62 3.44 3.64
C PHE A 272 7.29 3.94 2.23
N VAL A 273 6.06 3.66 1.83
CA VAL A 273 5.42 4.17 0.63
C VAL A 273 4.08 4.83 0.96
N GLY A 274 3.89 6.05 0.47
CA GLY A 274 2.63 6.77 0.51
C GLY A 274 1.81 6.47 -0.74
N ALA A 275 0.77 5.65 -0.61
CA ALA A 275 -0.07 5.16 -1.71
C ALA A 275 -1.45 5.86 -1.77
N GLY A 276 -1.50 7.15 -1.45
CA GLY A 276 -2.75 7.92 -1.47
C GLY A 276 -2.68 9.19 -0.64
N GLU A 277 -3.70 10.04 -0.73
CA GLU A 277 -3.76 11.31 0.01
C GLU A 277 -4.23 11.14 1.47
N LYS A 278 -5.02 10.10 1.76
CA LYS A 278 -5.61 9.86 3.08
C LYS A 278 -4.55 9.61 4.15
N THR A 279 -4.84 9.97 5.41
CA THR A 279 -3.96 9.73 6.56
C THR A 279 -3.67 8.25 6.84
N THR A 280 -4.48 7.33 6.31
CA THR A 280 -4.26 5.87 6.39
C THR A 280 -3.35 5.32 5.29
N ALA A 281 -3.02 6.09 4.26
CA ALA A 281 -2.34 5.63 3.05
C ALA A 281 -0.80 5.68 3.21
N LEU A 282 -0.28 5.04 4.25
CA LEU A 282 1.15 4.83 4.47
C LEU A 282 1.43 3.35 4.78
N GLU A 283 2.11 2.71 3.85
CA GLU A 283 2.41 1.28 3.88
C GLU A 283 3.92 1.05 4.07
N PRO A 284 4.34 -0.05 4.71
CA PRO A 284 5.74 -0.44 4.72
C PRO A 284 6.22 -0.69 3.30
N PHE A 285 7.48 -0.40 3.04
CA PHE A 285 8.06 -0.73 1.76
C PHE A 285 8.45 -2.21 1.71
N HIS A 286 7.90 -2.93 0.75
CA HIS A 286 8.26 -4.31 0.46
C HIS A 286 8.86 -4.41 -0.95
N PRO A 287 10.20 -4.50 -1.07
CA PRO A 287 10.89 -4.59 -2.36
C PRO A 287 10.36 -5.70 -3.27
N GLU A 288 10.09 -6.88 -2.72
CA GLU A 288 9.52 -8.04 -3.43
C GLU A 288 8.14 -7.74 -4.02
N ARG A 289 7.30 -7.00 -3.29
CA ARG A 289 5.95 -6.63 -3.76
C ARG A 289 6.04 -5.65 -4.91
N LEU A 290 6.92 -4.65 -4.81
CA LEU A 290 7.10 -3.68 -5.89
C LEU A 290 7.69 -4.35 -7.13
N ALA A 291 8.68 -5.25 -6.98
CA ALA A 291 9.24 -6.03 -8.09
C ALA A 291 8.18 -6.92 -8.76
N SER A 292 7.36 -7.60 -7.97
CA SER A 292 6.25 -8.43 -8.48
C SER A 292 5.20 -7.60 -9.21
N ARG A 293 4.86 -6.40 -8.71
CA ARG A 293 3.95 -5.46 -9.38
C ARG A 293 4.52 -4.95 -10.70
N ILE A 294 5.81 -4.60 -10.72
CA ILE A 294 6.55 -4.19 -11.93
C ILE A 294 6.52 -5.28 -13.01
N LEU A 295 6.60 -6.55 -12.61
CA LEU A 295 6.55 -7.71 -13.50
C LEU A 295 5.13 -8.19 -13.82
N GLY A 296 4.09 -7.55 -13.26
CA GLY A 296 2.69 -7.95 -13.44
C GLY A 296 2.33 -9.31 -12.85
N MET A 297 3.11 -9.80 -11.87
CA MET A 297 2.87 -11.10 -11.21
C MET A 297 1.80 -11.03 -10.11
N GLY A 298 1.26 -9.84 -9.82
CA GLY A 298 0.28 -9.60 -8.76
C GLY A 298 0.90 -9.63 -7.36
N ASP A 299 0.15 -9.19 -6.36
CA ASP A 299 0.60 -9.10 -4.96
C ASP A 299 -0.37 -9.85 -4.03
N VAL A 300 -0.20 -11.18 -3.99
CA VAL A 300 -1.04 -12.08 -3.20
C VAL A 300 -0.85 -11.86 -1.70
N VAL A 301 0.33 -11.42 -1.27
CA VAL A 301 0.68 -11.25 0.14
C VAL A 301 0.01 -10.01 0.73
N SER A 302 -0.01 -8.87 0.01
CA SER A 302 -0.77 -7.68 0.46
C SER A 302 -2.26 -7.96 0.56
N LEU A 303 -2.81 -8.78 -0.33
CA LEU A 303 -4.22 -9.16 -0.26
C LEU A 303 -4.52 -9.94 1.03
N VAL A 304 -3.64 -10.88 1.41
CA VAL A 304 -3.78 -11.64 2.66
C VAL A 304 -3.65 -10.71 3.87
N GLU A 305 -2.67 -9.80 3.89
CA GLU A 305 -2.49 -8.87 5.01
C GLU A 305 -3.61 -7.84 5.15
N GLU A 306 -4.10 -7.26 4.04
CA GLU A 306 -5.25 -6.35 4.09
C GLU A 306 -6.51 -7.07 4.58
N VAL A 307 -6.71 -8.33 4.15
CA VAL A 307 -7.78 -9.18 4.64
C VAL A 307 -7.57 -9.46 6.13
N GLU A 308 -6.38 -9.83 6.58
CA GLU A 308 -6.11 -10.03 8.01
C GLU A 308 -6.28 -8.75 8.85
N GLN A 309 -5.98 -7.58 8.29
CA GLN A 309 -6.09 -6.29 8.97
C GLN A 309 -7.52 -5.75 9.02
N LYS A 310 -8.35 -6.02 8.00
CA LYS A 310 -9.75 -5.54 7.92
C LYS A 310 -10.78 -6.61 8.30
N VAL A 311 -10.38 -7.88 8.39
CA VAL A 311 -11.18 -8.92 9.02
C VAL A 311 -10.98 -8.79 10.52
N ASP A 312 -11.88 -8.03 11.13
CA ASP A 312 -12.08 -8.03 12.56
C ASP A 312 -12.28 -9.50 13.01
N ARG A 313 -11.27 -10.09 13.67
CA ARG A 313 -11.30 -11.49 14.14
C ARG A 313 -12.56 -11.76 14.95
N ASP A 314 -13.07 -10.75 15.66
CA ASP A 314 -14.31 -10.82 16.42
C ASP A 314 -15.55 -10.92 15.52
N GLN A 315 -15.58 -10.30 14.34
CA GLN A 315 -16.68 -10.46 13.38
C GLN A 315 -16.67 -11.83 12.72
N ALA A 316 -15.50 -12.31 12.31
CA ALA A 316 -15.35 -13.66 11.74
C ALA A 316 -15.79 -14.73 12.75
N ASP A 317 -15.38 -14.61 14.01
CA ASP A 317 -15.77 -15.48 15.10
C ASP A 317 -17.27 -15.40 15.41
N ARG A 318 -17.87 -14.19 15.39
CA ARG A 318 -19.32 -14.02 15.58
C ARG A 318 -20.11 -14.70 14.47
N LEU A 319 -19.66 -14.57 13.21
CA LEU A 319 -20.29 -15.22 12.06
C LEU A 319 -20.16 -16.75 12.15
N ALA A 320 -18.99 -17.26 12.52
CA ALA A 320 -18.73 -18.68 12.72
C ALA A 320 -19.58 -19.27 13.86
N ARG A 321 -19.67 -18.57 15.01
CA ARG A 321 -20.52 -18.97 16.15
C ARG A 321 -22.01 -18.96 15.81
N LYS A 322 -22.49 -17.99 15.02
CA LYS A 322 -23.89 -17.95 14.54
C LYS A 322 -24.21 -19.12 13.61
N LEU A 323 -23.30 -19.43 12.68
CA LEU A 323 -23.41 -20.58 11.77
C LEU A 323 -23.39 -21.91 12.54
N ALA A 324 -22.54 -22.04 13.57
CA ALA A 324 -22.47 -23.21 14.43
C ALA A 324 -23.73 -23.40 15.30
N LYS A 325 -24.35 -22.29 15.74
CA LYS A 325 -25.61 -22.29 16.52
C LYS A 325 -26.87 -22.46 15.67
N GLY A 326 -26.75 -22.66 14.36
CA GLY A 326 -27.90 -22.86 13.46
C GLY A 326 -28.80 -21.63 13.28
N GLN A 327 -28.36 -20.45 13.72
CA GLN A 327 -29.05 -19.19 13.44
C GLN A 327 -28.81 -18.87 11.96
N GLY A 328 -29.86 -18.99 11.14
CA GLY A 328 -29.76 -18.79 9.70
C GLY A 328 -29.23 -17.41 9.32
N PHE A 329 -28.49 -17.33 8.21
CA PHE A 329 -28.03 -16.08 7.62
C PHE A 329 -29.21 -15.11 7.40
N THR A 330 -29.10 -13.90 7.96
CA THR A 330 -30.15 -12.86 7.94
C THR A 330 -29.80 -11.70 7.01
N LEU A 331 -30.78 -10.83 6.70
CA LEU A 331 -30.52 -9.62 5.93
C LEU A 331 -29.63 -8.63 6.69
N GLN A 332 -29.60 -8.69 8.03
CA GLN A 332 -28.67 -7.89 8.82
C GLN A 332 -27.22 -8.35 8.58
N ASP A 333 -26.97 -9.65 8.50
CA ASP A 333 -25.64 -10.18 8.20
C ASP A 333 -25.23 -9.84 6.74
N LEU A 334 -26.18 -9.89 5.80
CA LEU A 334 -25.95 -9.47 4.41
C LEU A 334 -25.58 -7.98 4.31
N ARG A 335 -26.26 -7.11 5.07
CA ARG A 335 -25.96 -5.68 5.15
C ARG A 335 -24.54 -5.43 5.65
N ASP A 336 -24.16 -6.12 6.72
CA ASP A 336 -22.86 -5.93 7.34
C ASP A 336 -21.74 -6.37 6.38
N GLN A 337 -21.94 -7.47 5.64
CA GLN A 337 -21.04 -7.88 4.55
C GLN A 337 -20.94 -6.86 3.40
N ILE A 338 -22.08 -6.31 2.95
CA ILE A 338 -22.08 -5.30 1.88
C ILE A 338 -21.31 -4.04 2.33
N ARG A 339 -21.49 -3.61 3.58
CA ARG A 339 -20.75 -2.45 4.14
C ARG A 339 -19.26 -2.73 4.23
N GLN A 340 -18.86 -3.90 4.72
CA GLN A 340 -17.47 -4.29 4.78
C GLN A 340 -16.83 -4.30 3.37
N MET A 341 -17.54 -4.81 2.36
CA MET A 341 -17.06 -4.78 0.97
C MET A 341 -16.95 -3.37 0.40
N GLN A 342 -17.83 -2.44 0.79
CA GLN A 342 -17.74 -1.03 0.40
C GLN A 342 -16.51 -0.35 1.03
N GLU A 343 -16.18 -0.67 2.28
CA GLU A 343 -14.97 -0.19 2.97
C GLU A 343 -13.67 -0.77 2.39
N MET A 344 -13.76 -1.89 1.68
CA MET A 344 -12.64 -2.53 0.96
C MET A 344 -12.47 -2.04 -0.48
N GLY A 345 -13.31 -1.13 -0.99
CA GLY A 345 -13.20 -0.62 -2.37
C GLY A 345 -13.89 -1.51 -3.43
N GLY A 346 -14.88 -2.30 -3.02
CA GLY A 346 -15.73 -3.09 -3.92
C GLY A 346 -15.06 -4.32 -4.56
N LEU A 347 -15.75 -4.95 -5.50
CA LEU A 347 -15.23 -6.11 -6.27
C LEU A 347 -14.03 -5.74 -7.15
N ALA A 348 -13.93 -4.46 -7.57
CA ALA A 348 -12.83 -3.95 -8.38
C ALA A 348 -11.50 -4.01 -7.63
N GLY A 349 -11.46 -3.52 -6.39
CA GLY A 349 -10.27 -3.58 -5.54
C GLY A 349 -9.82 -5.00 -5.18
N LEU A 350 -10.73 -5.99 -5.22
CA LEU A 350 -10.41 -7.41 -5.07
C LEU A 350 -9.92 -8.05 -6.38
N LEU A 351 -10.49 -7.66 -7.53
CA LEU A 351 -10.13 -8.18 -8.85
C LEU A 351 -8.77 -7.67 -9.34
N ASP A 352 -8.44 -6.40 -9.09
CA ASP A 352 -7.13 -5.82 -9.41
C ASP A 352 -5.98 -6.48 -8.60
N LYS A 353 -6.33 -7.24 -7.56
CA LYS A 353 -5.39 -7.89 -6.62
C LYS A 353 -5.28 -9.42 -6.81
N LEU A 354 -6.07 -10.03 -7.69
CA LEU A 354 -5.97 -11.46 -7.99
C LEU A 354 -5.01 -11.71 -9.16
N PRO A 355 -4.07 -12.69 -9.05
CA PRO A 355 -3.15 -12.99 -10.14
C PRO A 355 -3.86 -13.72 -11.30
N GLY A 356 -3.67 -13.21 -12.51
CA GLY A 356 -4.08 -13.84 -13.76
C GLY A 356 -5.47 -13.46 -14.28
N ASN A 357 -5.59 -13.38 -15.61
CA ASN A 357 -6.83 -13.15 -16.39
C ASN A 357 -7.88 -14.30 -16.24
N ALA A 358 -8.14 -14.79 -15.04
CA ALA A 358 -8.88 -16.02 -14.82
C ALA A 358 -10.41 -15.91 -14.98
N MET A 359 -10.95 -14.84 -15.57
CA MET A 359 -12.38 -14.77 -15.94
C MET A 359 -12.60 -14.06 -17.28
N PRO A 360 -13.24 -14.72 -18.28
CA PRO A 360 -13.69 -14.06 -19.49
C PRO A 360 -14.97 -13.28 -19.19
N GLY A 361 -14.85 -11.96 -19.17
CA GLY A 361 -15.99 -11.05 -19.05
C GLY A 361 -15.59 -9.78 -18.29
N LYS A 362 -15.41 -8.68 -19.02
CA LYS A 362 -15.39 -7.33 -18.45
C LYS A 362 -16.74 -7.08 -17.77
N LEU A 363 -16.87 -7.48 -16.50
CA LEU A 363 -17.90 -6.96 -15.63
C LEU A 363 -17.49 -5.53 -15.34
N ASP A 364 -18.26 -4.59 -15.89
CA ASP A 364 -18.05 -3.16 -15.72
C ASP A 364 -17.98 -2.83 -14.22
N SER A 365 -16.78 -2.56 -13.72
CA SER A 365 -16.46 -2.49 -12.29
C SER A 365 -17.27 -1.40 -11.57
N GLY A 366 -17.62 -0.33 -12.26
CA GLY A 366 -18.50 0.74 -11.78
C GLY A 366 -19.98 0.37 -11.66
N MET A 367 -20.46 -0.66 -12.39
CA MET A 367 -21.85 -1.14 -12.26
C MET A 367 -22.04 -1.95 -10.98
N GLY A 368 -21.02 -2.67 -10.53
CA GLY A 368 -21.07 -3.48 -9.30
C GLY A 368 -21.19 -2.65 -8.02
N GLU A 369 -20.43 -1.56 -7.88
CA GLU A 369 -20.51 -0.68 -6.70
C GLU A 369 -21.86 0.02 -6.57
N ARG A 370 -22.39 0.55 -7.67
CA ARG A 370 -23.71 1.23 -7.69
C ARG A 370 -24.81 0.26 -7.27
N GLU A 371 -24.73 -0.98 -7.74
CA GLU A 371 -25.67 -2.03 -7.36
C GLU A 371 -25.55 -2.39 -5.88
N MET A 372 -24.33 -2.53 -5.35
CA MET A 372 -24.11 -2.79 -3.91
C MET A 372 -24.66 -1.65 -3.03
N ARG A 373 -24.47 -0.39 -3.43
CA ARG A 373 -25.05 0.76 -2.70
C ARG A 373 -26.57 0.73 -2.69
N LYS A 374 -27.21 0.38 -3.81
CA LYS A 374 -28.68 0.20 -3.88
C LYS A 374 -29.16 -0.93 -2.97
N GLN A 375 -28.44 -2.05 -2.93
CA GLN A 375 -28.77 -3.17 -2.03
C GLN A 375 -28.65 -2.76 -0.57
N ALA A 376 -27.58 -2.03 -0.20
CA ALA A 376 -27.41 -1.49 1.14
C ALA A 376 -28.56 -0.57 1.53
N ALA A 377 -28.94 0.36 0.65
CA ALA A 377 -30.06 1.28 0.86
C ALA A 377 -31.39 0.54 1.09
N VAL A 378 -31.69 -0.49 0.28
CA VAL A 378 -32.89 -1.34 0.45
C VAL A 378 -32.92 -2.00 1.83
N ILE A 379 -31.79 -2.53 2.31
CA ILE A 379 -31.74 -3.18 3.63
C ILE A 379 -31.81 -2.13 4.76
N ASP A 380 -31.19 -0.97 4.57
CA ASP A 380 -31.22 0.13 5.53
C ASP A 380 -32.65 0.68 5.73
N SER A 381 -33.51 0.66 4.70
CA SER A 381 -34.93 1.03 4.80
C SER A 381 -35.84 -0.03 5.45
N MET A 382 -35.30 -1.16 5.89
CA MET A 382 -36.02 -2.17 6.67
C MET A 382 -35.87 -1.95 8.17
N THR A 383 -36.90 -2.32 8.93
CA THR A 383 -36.84 -2.38 10.40
C THR A 383 -35.97 -3.56 10.87
N PRO A 384 -35.39 -3.51 12.10
CA PRO A 384 -34.62 -4.63 12.63
C PRO A 384 -35.38 -5.97 12.66
N ARG A 385 -36.71 -5.93 12.83
CA ARG A 385 -37.57 -7.11 12.80
C ARG A 385 -37.66 -7.71 11.39
N GLU A 386 -37.81 -6.87 10.36
CA GLU A 386 -37.86 -7.31 8.96
C GLU A 386 -36.50 -7.85 8.49
N ARG A 387 -35.38 -7.28 8.96
CA ARG A 387 -34.04 -7.79 8.63
C ARG A 387 -33.77 -9.18 9.23
N ARG A 388 -34.22 -9.41 10.47
CA ARG A 388 -34.10 -10.71 11.14
C ARG A 388 -35.08 -11.75 10.62
N HIS A 389 -36.26 -11.33 10.14
CA HIS A 389 -37.30 -12.21 9.63
C HIS A 389 -37.80 -11.76 8.25
N PRO A 390 -37.03 -12.00 7.18
CA PRO A 390 -37.39 -11.53 5.82
C PRO A 390 -38.74 -12.03 5.30
N ALA A 391 -39.24 -13.14 5.85
CA ALA A 391 -40.53 -13.74 5.46
C ALA A 391 -41.74 -12.85 5.76
N ILE A 392 -41.63 -11.88 6.68
CA ILE A 392 -42.73 -10.98 7.03
C ILE A 392 -42.89 -9.81 6.05
N VAL A 393 -41.97 -9.68 5.07
CA VAL A 393 -41.94 -8.56 4.12
C VAL A 393 -42.99 -8.77 3.01
N ASP A 394 -44.21 -8.34 3.31
CA ASP A 394 -45.36 -8.34 2.40
C ASP A 394 -45.32 -7.20 1.36
N GLY A 395 -46.32 -7.14 0.48
CA GLY A 395 -46.41 -6.13 -0.59
C GLY A 395 -46.54 -4.68 -0.11
N SER A 396 -47.10 -4.45 1.08
CA SER A 396 -47.20 -3.11 1.68
C SER A 396 -45.82 -2.66 2.19
N ARG A 397 -45.13 -3.55 2.91
CA ARG A 397 -43.76 -3.31 3.40
C ARG A 397 -42.78 -3.10 2.27
N LYS A 398 -42.89 -3.86 1.17
CA LYS A 398 -42.04 -3.66 -0.03
C LYS A 398 -42.20 -2.27 -0.62
N ARG A 399 -43.43 -1.73 -0.68
CA ARG A 399 -43.68 -0.36 -1.16
C ARG A 399 -43.05 0.69 -0.24
N ARG A 400 -43.16 0.52 1.08
CA ARG A 400 -42.51 1.40 2.06
C ARG A 400 -40.99 1.36 1.95
N ILE A 401 -40.40 0.17 1.85
CA ILE A 401 -38.95 -0.03 1.70
C ILE A 401 -38.46 0.59 0.39
N ALA A 402 -39.17 0.37 -0.71
CA ALA A 402 -38.87 0.94 -2.01
C ALA A 402 -38.87 2.48 -1.97
N GLY A 403 -39.88 3.09 -1.35
CA GLY A 403 -39.96 4.54 -1.16
C GLY A 403 -38.83 5.10 -0.27
N GLY A 404 -38.50 4.39 0.82
CA GLY A 404 -37.40 4.80 1.71
C GLY A 404 -36.00 4.67 1.11
N ALA A 405 -35.82 3.76 0.15
CA ALA A 405 -34.55 3.52 -0.53
C ALA A 405 -34.44 4.25 -1.88
N GLY A 406 -35.51 4.91 -2.34
CA GLY A 406 -35.55 5.59 -3.65
C GLY A 406 -35.45 4.63 -4.85
N VAL A 407 -35.96 3.39 -4.72
CA VAL A 407 -35.89 2.35 -5.75
C VAL A 407 -37.27 1.81 -6.10
N GLN A 408 -37.36 1.02 -7.18
CA GLN A 408 -38.60 0.32 -7.52
C GLN A 408 -38.80 -0.93 -6.65
N VAL A 409 -40.06 -1.34 -6.46
CA VAL A 409 -40.43 -2.57 -5.72
C VAL A 409 -39.75 -3.83 -6.28
N GLN A 410 -39.45 -3.85 -7.58
CA GLN A 410 -38.73 -4.93 -8.25
C GLN A 410 -37.33 -5.13 -7.69
N GLU A 411 -36.63 -4.04 -7.33
CA GLU A 411 -35.29 -4.10 -6.72
C GLU A 411 -35.36 -4.69 -5.31
N VAL A 412 -36.40 -4.33 -4.54
CA VAL A 412 -36.64 -4.94 -3.23
C VAL A 412 -36.86 -6.45 -3.35
N ASN A 413 -37.61 -6.90 -4.36
CA ASN A 413 -37.80 -8.32 -4.65
C ASN A 413 -36.49 -9.01 -5.05
N ARG A 414 -35.64 -8.33 -5.82
CA ARG A 414 -34.33 -8.84 -6.24
C ARG A 414 -33.42 -9.10 -5.04
N VAL A 415 -33.33 -8.15 -4.11
CA VAL A 415 -32.55 -8.29 -2.87
C VAL A 415 -33.05 -9.45 -2.00
N LEU A 416 -34.38 -9.56 -1.81
CA LEU A 416 -34.98 -10.66 -1.05
C LEU A 416 -34.71 -12.03 -1.69
N LYS A 417 -34.74 -12.10 -3.03
CA LYS A 417 -34.44 -13.33 -3.78
C LYS A 417 -32.97 -13.71 -3.66
N GLN A 418 -32.05 -12.75 -3.79
CA GLN A 418 -30.61 -12.97 -3.62
C GLN A 418 -30.29 -13.46 -2.20
N HIS A 419 -30.84 -12.81 -1.18
CA HIS A 419 -30.71 -13.27 0.21
C HIS A 419 -31.23 -14.70 0.38
N ALA A 420 -32.41 -15.04 -0.17
CA ALA A 420 -32.96 -16.40 -0.07
C ALA A 420 -32.07 -17.44 -0.78
N GLN A 421 -31.41 -17.08 -1.88
CA GLN A 421 -30.44 -17.95 -2.55
C GLN A 421 -29.17 -18.16 -1.72
N MET A 422 -28.61 -17.09 -1.15
CA MET A 422 -27.44 -17.17 -0.26
C MET A 422 -27.75 -17.97 1.00
N GLN A 423 -28.92 -17.75 1.60
CA GLN A 423 -29.39 -18.51 2.77
C GLN A 423 -29.53 -20.01 2.45
N LYS A 424 -30.05 -20.36 1.26
CA LYS A 424 -30.10 -21.77 0.79
C LYS A 424 -28.71 -22.36 0.59
N MET A 425 -27.77 -21.59 0.05
CA MET A 425 -26.39 -22.03 -0.16
C MET A 425 -25.67 -22.24 1.19
N MET A 426 -25.77 -21.29 2.11
CA MET A 426 -25.20 -21.38 3.45
C MET A 426 -25.75 -22.57 4.24
N LYS A 427 -27.06 -22.86 4.12
CA LYS A 427 -27.69 -24.03 4.73
C LYS A 427 -27.18 -25.37 4.15
N LYS A 428 -26.78 -25.39 2.88
CA LYS A 428 -26.11 -26.56 2.26
C LYS A 428 -24.67 -26.70 2.75
N PHE A 429 -23.98 -25.60 3.00
CA PHE A 429 -22.62 -25.59 3.55
C PHE A 429 -22.58 -26.05 5.01
N SER A 430 -23.49 -25.57 5.86
CA SER A 430 -23.54 -25.94 7.29
C SER A 430 -23.97 -27.40 7.54
N LYS A 431 -24.75 -28.00 6.63
CA LYS A 431 -25.15 -29.42 6.67
C LYS A 431 -24.12 -30.35 6.01
N GLY A 432 -22.82 -30.16 6.30
CA GLY A 432 -21.77 -31.08 5.87
C GLY A 432 -21.28 -30.94 4.42
N GLY A 433 -21.70 -29.89 3.69
CA GLY A 433 -21.20 -29.60 2.35
C GLY A 433 -19.69 -29.34 2.31
N MET A 434 -19.15 -28.70 3.36
CA MET A 434 -17.71 -28.44 3.50
C MET A 434 -16.90 -29.73 3.72
N ALA A 435 -17.44 -30.70 4.46
CA ALA A 435 -16.79 -32.01 4.64
C ALA A 435 -16.77 -32.85 3.35
N LYS A 436 -17.82 -32.74 2.52
CA LYS A 436 -17.92 -33.43 1.22
C LYS A 436 -17.02 -32.77 0.16
N MET A 437 -16.94 -31.44 0.16
CA MET A 437 -16.06 -30.66 -0.70
C MET A 437 -14.58 -30.83 -0.31
N MET A 438 -14.26 -30.83 1.00
CA MET A 438 -12.91 -31.14 1.49
C MET A 438 -12.50 -32.58 1.18
N ARG A 439 -13.40 -33.58 1.25
CA ARG A 439 -13.11 -34.95 0.79
C ARG A 439 -12.86 -35.01 -0.73
N ALA A 440 -13.62 -34.27 -1.53
CA ALA A 440 -13.43 -34.21 -2.98
C ALA A 440 -12.13 -33.47 -3.38
N MET A 441 -11.70 -32.49 -2.59
CA MET A 441 -10.43 -31.78 -2.78
C MET A 441 -9.22 -32.61 -2.29
N LYS A 442 -9.37 -33.38 -1.21
CA LYS A 442 -8.34 -34.28 -0.69
C LYS A 442 -8.03 -35.45 -1.64
N GLY A 443 -8.96 -35.80 -2.54
CA GLY A 443 -8.75 -36.77 -3.61
C GLY A 443 -8.04 -36.21 -4.86
N ARG A 444 -7.74 -34.90 -4.90
CA ARG A 444 -7.12 -34.21 -6.05
C ARG A 444 -5.81 -33.49 -5.71
N LEU A 445 -5.33 -33.58 -4.47
CA LEU A 445 -4.01 -33.08 -4.09
C LEU A 445 -2.98 -34.21 -4.22
N PRO A 446 -1.83 -33.99 -4.89
CA PRO A 446 -0.73 -34.95 -4.90
C PRO A 446 -0.22 -35.19 -3.46
N PRO A 447 0.23 -36.41 -3.11
CA PRO A 447 0.79 -36.66 -1.80
C PRO A 447 2.12 -35.93 -1.65
N GLY A 448 2.23 -35.02 -0.67
CA GLY A 448 3.52 -34.43 -0.30
C GLY A 448 3.54 -32.97 0.15
N PHE A 449 2.55 -32.49 0.90
CA PHE A 449 2.71 -31.28 1.72
C PHE A 449 1.94 -31.46 3.04
N GLY A 450 2.68 -31.86 4.06
CA GLY A 450 2.32 -31.81 5.47
C GLY A 450 3.35 -30.96 6.19
#